data_AF-A0A1T5L199-F1
#
_entry.id   AF-A0A1T5L199-F1
#
_cell.length_a   1.000
_cell.length_b   1.000
_cell.length_c   1.000
_cell.angle_alpha   90.00
_cell.angle_beta   90.00
_cell.angle_gamma   90.00
#
_symmetry.space_group_name_H-M   'P 1'
#
loop_
_entity.id
_entity.type
_entity.pdbx_description
1 polymer ?
#
loop_
_entity_poly.entity_id
_entity_poly.type
_entity_poly.pdbx_seq_one_letter_code
_entity_poly.pdbx_strand_id
1 'polypeptide(L)'
;MIINSIYTHKEIFLRQLISNSSDTIDKIYCKDLTDDSLTFNKENYYIKVTDDKENRFLKVSDTGTGMTKEELVSRAIPVYY
;
A
#
# COMPACT_ATOMS: atom_id res chain seq x y z
N MET A 1 -12.21 1.71 19.32
CA MET A 1 -13.08 2.83 18.88
C MET A 1 -13.16 2.99 17.35
N ILE A 2 -12.28 2.35 16.55
CA ILE A 2 -12.21 2.55 15.08
C ILE A 2 -13.26 1.73 14.30
N ILE A 3 -13.66 0.56 14.81
CA ILE A 3 -14.54 -0.38 14.07
C ILE A 3 -15.87 0.27 13.63
N ASN A 4 -16.49 1.10 14.47
CA ASN A 4 -17.76 1.77 14.12
C ASN A 4 -17.62 2.94 13.12
N SER A 5 -16.43 3.53 12.96
CA SER A 5 -16.22 4.64 12.02
C SER A 5 -15.99 4.16 10.58
N ILE A 6 -15.47 2.94 10.40
CA ILE A 6 -15.13 2.38 9.08
C ILE A 6 -16.40 1.98 8.30
N TYR A 7 -17.47 1.54 8.98
CA TYR A 7 -18.71 1.12 8.32
C TYR A 7 -19.47 2.27 7.67
N THR A 8 -19.25 3.51 8.11
CA THR A 8 -19.96 4.68 7.60
C THR A 8 -19.29 5.29 6.36
N HIS A 9 -18.00 4.99 6.11
CA HIS A 9 -17.22 5.64 5.06
C HIS A 9 -16.26 4.70 4.33
N LYS A 10 -16.82 3.77 3.54
CA LYS A 10 -16.04 2.83 2.70
C LYS A 10 -14.99 3.53 1.81
N GLU A 11 -15.27 4.76 1.41
CA GLU A 11 -14.41 5.61 0.59
C GLU A 11 -13.15 6.08 1.33
N ILE A 12 -13.24 6.27 2.65
CA ILE A 12 -12.10 6.68 3.50
C ILE A 12 -11.05 5.56 3.56
N PHE A 13 -11.49 4.30 3.63
CA PHE A 13 -10.58 3.16 3.66
C PHE A 13 -9.73 3.07 2.39
N LEU A 14 -10.36 3.16 1.22
CA LEU A 14 -9.63 3.09 -0.04
C LEU A 14 -8.65 4.26 -0.18
N ARG A 15 -9.07 5.48 0.19
CA ARG A 15 -8.17 6.64 0.21
C ARG A 15 -6.94 6.39 1.08
N GLN A 16 -7.12 5.81 2.27
CA GLN A 16 -5.99 5.53 3.17
C GLN A 16 -5.03 4.50 2.59
N LEU A 17 -5.53 3.45 1.92
CA LEU A 17 -4.68 2.48 1.25
C LEU A 17 -3.86 3.12 0.13
N ILE A 18 -4.51 3.91 -0.75
CA ILE A 18 -3.82 4.60 -1.84
C ILE A 18 -2.76 5.58 -1.29
N SER A 19 -3.08 6.32 -0.22
CA SER A 19 -2.12 7.21 0.43
C SER A 19 -0.90 6.44 0.95
N ASN A 20 -1.11 5.32 1.65
CA ASN A 20 -0.03 4.50 2.17
C ASN A 20 0.86 3.93 1.05
N SER A 21 0.26 3.49 -0.06
CA SER A 21 0.99 3.01 -1.23
C SER A 21 1.74 4.12 -1.97
N SER A 22 1.22 5.35 -1.99
CA SER A 22 1.96 6.50 -2.54
C SER A 22 3.21 6.77 -1.70
N ASP A 23 3.08 6.79 -0.37
CA ASP A 23 4.19 7.05 0.54
C ASP A 23 5.33 6.02 0.40
N THR A 24 5.02 4.75 0.10
CA THR A 24 6.04 3.71 -0.13
C THR A 24 6.72 3.85 -1.48
N ILE A 25 5.99 4.29 -2.52
CA ILE A 25 6.53 4.58 -3.85
C ILE A 25 7.45 5.81 -3.82
N ASP A 26 7.05 6.88 -3.13
CA ASP A 26 7.86 8.08 -3.01
C ASP A 26 9.19 7.80 -2.27
N LYS A 27 9.16 6.90 -1.27
CA LYS A 27 10.37 6.48 -0.57
C LYS A 27 11.36 5.72 -1.45
N ILE A 28 10.89 4.83 -2.32
CA ILE A 28 11.78 4.10 -3.24
C ILE A 28 12.28 5.04 -4.33
N TYR A 29 11.42 5.92 -4.86
CA TYR A 29 11.78 6.96 -5.81
C TYR A 29 12.94 7.83 -5.30
N CYS A 30 12.85 8.35 -4.07
CA CYS A 30 13.92 9.13 -3.47
C CYS A 30 15.23 8.35 -3.30
N LYS A 31 15.17 7.04 -3.05
CA LYS A 31 16.38 6.19 -2.93
C LYS A 31 17.04 5.97 -4.29
N ASP A 32 16.25 5.68 -5.31
CA ASP A 32 16.76 5.39 -6.65
C ASP A 32 17.39 6.64 -7.30
N LEU A 33 16.94 7.84 -6.94
CA LEU A 33 17.60 9.09 -7.34
C LEU A 33 19.00 9.30 -6.74
N THR A 34 19.34 8.57 -5.68
CA THR A 34 20.66 8.67 -5.01
C THR A 34 21.63 7.57 -5.40
N ASP A 35 21.17 6.57 -6.17
CA ASP A 35 21.98 5.45 -6.61
C ASP A 35 22.24 5.54 -8.12
N ASP A 36 23.42 6.06 -8.47
CA ASP A 36 23.85 6.24 -9.87
C ASP A 36 23.98 4.92 -10.67
N SER A 37 23.86 3.76 -10.02
CA SER A 37 23.89 2.45 -10.67
C SER A 37 22.53 1.96 -11.15
N LEU A 38 21.43 2.60 -10.74
CA LEU A 38 20.07 2.19 -11.06
C LEU A 38 19.50 3.01 -12.22
N THR A 39 18.96 2.33 -13.23
CA THR A 39 18.24 3.00 -14.31
C THR A 39 16.81 3.29 -13.85
N PHE A 40 16.50 4.55 -13.58
CA PHE A 40 15.15 4.96 -13.21
C PHE A 40 14.17 4.72 -14.37
N ASN A 41 13.13 3.92 -14.14
CA ASN A 41 12.01 3.74 -15.06
C ASN A 41 10.69 3.99 -14.33
N LYS A 42 10.05 5.12 -14.63
CA LYS A 42 8.78 5.55 -14.02
C LYS A 42 7.67 4.51 -14.15
N GLU A 43 7.64 3.75 -15.25
CA GLU A 43 6.61 2.74 -15.51
C GLU A 43 6.69 1.55 -14.53
N ASN A 44 7.81 1.37 -13.83
CA ASN A 44 7.96 0.34 -12.81
C ASN A 44 7.26 0.70 -11.49
N TYR A 45 6.89 1.97 -11.28
CA TYR A 45 6.28 2.45 -10.04
C TYR A 45 4.79 2.71 -10.24
N TYR A 46 3.95 1.85 -9.67
CA TYR A 46 2.51 1.95 -9.84
C TYR A 46 1.76 1.41 -8.63
N ILE A 47 0.51 1.88 -8.51
CA ILE A 47 -0.50 1.32 -7.62
C ILE A 47 -1.58 0.71 -8.52
N LYS A 48 -1.83 -0.59 -8.34
CA LYS A 48 -2.83 -1.35 -9.09
C LYS A 48 -3.98 -1.72 -8.18
N VAL A 49 -5.20 -1.41 -8.62
CA VAL A 49 -6.44 -1.82 -7.96
C VAL A 49 -7.16 -2.81 -8.88
N THR A 50 -7.45 -4.00 -8.37
CA THR A 50 -8.15 -5.06 -9.10
C THR A 50 -9.29 -5.60 -8.26
N ASP A 51 -10.48 -5.69 -8.83
CA ASP A 51 -11.62 -6.36 -8.22
C ASP A 51 -11.68 -7.84 -8.64
N ASP A 52 -12.11 -8.68 -7.71
CA ASP A 52 -12.47 -10.07 -7.92
C ASP A 52 -13.89 -10.25 -7.36
N LYS A 53 -14.87 -10.19 -8.26
CA LYS A 53 -16.29 -10.24 -7.89
C LYS A 53 -16.73 -11.62 -7.42
N GLU A 54 -16.12 -12.68 -7.96
CA GLU A 54 -16.44 -14.07 -7.61
C GLU A 54 -16.06 -14.35 -6.15
N ASN A 55 -14.85 -13.95 -5.76
CA ASN A 55 -14.36 -14.12 -4.40
C ASN A 55 -14.69 -12.94 -3.47
N ARG A 56 -15.33 -11.89 -4.01
CA ARG A 56 -15.66 -10.63 -3.32
C ARG A 56 -14.45 -9.94 -2.70
N PHE A 57 -13.33 -9.93 -3.42
CA PHE A 57 -12.12 -9.22 -3.00
C PHE A 57 -11.91 -7.94 -3.80
N LEU A 58 -11.35 -6.95 -3.11
CA LEU A 58 -10.72 -5.80 -3.72
C LEU A 58 -9.23 -5.86 -3.35
N LYS A 59 -8.37 -6.04 -4.35
CA LYS A 59 -6.93 -6.11 -4.16
C LYS A 59 -6.31 -4.77 -4.56
N VAL A 60 -5.52 -4.20 -3.65
CA VAL A 60 -4.66 -3.06 -3.90
C VAL A 60 -3.22 -3.56 -3.82
N SER A 61 -2.39 -3.22 -4.80
CA SER A 61 -1.00 -3.67 -4.88
C SER A 61 -0.13 -2.52 -5.35
N ASP A 62 1.01 -2.29 -4.68
CA ASP A 62 1.99 -1.29 -5.08
C ASP A 62 3.38 -1.91 -5.27
N THR A 63 4.22 -1.20 -6.01
CA THR A 63 5.62 -1.55 -6.23
C THR A 63 6.57 -0.69 -5.39
N GLY A 64 6.08 -0.15 -4.26
CA GLY A 64 6.88 0.60 -3.30
C GLY A 64 7.86 -0.29 -2.51
N THR A 65 8.46 0.27 -1.46
CA THR A 65 9.50 -0.41 -0.67
C THR A 65 9.09 -1.73 0.01
N GLY A 66 7.79 -2.04 0.07
CA GLY A 66 7.26 -3.15 0.85
C GLY A 66 7.47 -2.96 2.36
N MET A 67 7.31 -4.06 3.10
CA MET A 67 7.58 -4.12 4.55
C MET A 67 8.38 -5.39 4.86
N THR A 68 9.29 -5.32 5.82
CA THR A 68 9.91 -6.50 6.43
C THR A 68 8.90 -7.23 7.31
N LYS A 69 9.26 -8.45 7.75
CA LYS A 69 8.41 -9.23 8.66
C LYS A 69 8.19 -8.48 9.98
N GLU A 70 9.22 -7.84 10.50
CA GLU A 70 9.19 -7.08 11.75
C GLU A 70 8.29 -5.83 11.62
N GLU A 71 8.42 -5.11 10.51
CA GLU A 71 7.56 -3.96 10.21
C GLU A 71 6.10 -4.37 10.06
N LEU A 72 5.85 -5.51 9.42
CA LEU A 72 4.51 -6.06 9.28
C LEU A 72 3.89 -6.38 10.64
N VAL A 73 4.63 -7.06 11.52
CA VAL A 73 4.14 -7.38 12.88
C VAL A 73 3.89 -6.12 13.72
N SER A 74 4.71 -5.09 13.56
CA SER A 74 4.57 -3.84 14.32
C SER A 74 3.46 -2.92 13.82
N ARG A 75 3.16 -2.92 12.52
CA ARG A 75 2.25 -1.94 11.87
C ARG A 75 0.91 -2.53 11.46
N ALA A 76 0.83 -3.84 11.23
CA ALA A 76 -0.43 -4.49 10.92
C ALA A 76 -1.36 -4.36 12.13
N ILE A 77 -2.64 -4.09 11.85
CA ILE A 77 -3.67 -4.22 12.87
C ILE A 77 -3.74 -5.71 13.23
N PRO A 78 -3.47 -6.09 14.49
CA PRO A 78 -3.55 -7.49 14.87
C PRO A 78 -5.00 -7.95 14.71
N VAL A 79 -5.21 -8.92 13.82
CA VAL A 79 -6.49 -9.62 13.71
C VAL A 79 -6.44 -10.75 14.73
N TYR A 80 -6.75 -10.44 15.99
CA TYR A 80 -7.05 -11.48 16.96
C TYR A 80 -8.43 -12.05 16.61
N TYR A 81 -8.46 -13.33 16.24
CA TYR A 81 -9.72 -14.10 16.13
C TYR A 81 -10.31 -14.35 17.51
#